data_AF-A0A7J2GYZ3-F1
#
_entry.id   AF-A0A7J2GYZ3-F1
#
_cell.length_a   1.000
_cell.length_b   1.000
_cell.length_c   1.000
_cell.angle_alpha   90.00
_cell.angle_beta   90.00
_cell.angle_gamma   90.00
#
_symmetry.space_group_name_H-M   'P 1'
#
loop_
_entity.id
_entity.type
_entity.pdbx_description
1 polymer ?
#
loop_
_entity_poly.entity_id
_entity_poly.type
_entity_poly.pdbx_seq_one_letter_code
_entity_poly.pdbx_strand_id
1 'polypeptide(L)' 'MGFLKKVGVLKMDVLRKKQAKEIAKGLGMRFPDSAIAALDKKVVELIKEAANRAKANKRKTITEYDF' A
#
# COMPACT_ATOMS: atom_id res chain seq x y z
N MET A 1 -2.53 -27.38 18.32
CA MET A 1 -1.48 -26.37 18.53
C MET A 1 -1.41 -25.46 17.31
N GLY A 2 -1.91 -24.23 17.45
CA GLY A 2 -2.02 -23.26 16.35
C GLY A 2 -0.66 -22.76 15.87
N PHE A 3 -0.43 -22.84 14.56
CA PHE A 3 0.73 -22.28 13.88
C PHE A 3 0.53 -20.76 13.77
N LEU A 4 0.69 -20.04 14.88
CA LEU A 4 0.86 -18.59 14.91
C LEU A 4 2.24 -18.27 14.30
N LYS A 5 2.30 -18.33 12.97
CA LYS A 5 3.40 -17.74 12.20
C LYS A 5 3.37 -16.26 12.55
N LYS A 6 4.30 -15.81 13.39
CA LYS A 6 4.68 -14.40 13.53
C LYS A 6 4.84 -13.89 12.11
N VAL A 7 3.82 -13.22 11.59
CA VAL A 7 3.91 -12.46 10.35
C VAL A 7 4.73 -11.25 10.77
N GLY A 8 6.05 -11.43 10.82
CA GLY A 8 6.96 -10.31 10.76
C GLY A 8 6.44 -9.47 9.60
N VAL A 9 6.19 -8.19 9.87
CA VAL A 9 5.73 -7.24 8.87
C VAL A 9 6.81 -7.26 7.78
N LEU A 10 6.64 -8.14 6.80
CA LEU A 10 7.39 -8.10 5.56
C LEU A 10 7.19 -6.67 5.10
N LYS A 11 8.29 -5.94 4.92
CA LYS A 11 8.29 -4.68 4.17
C LYS A 11 7.78 -5.04 2.78
N MET A 12 6.47 -5.16 2.64
CA MET A 12 5.80 -5.33 1.37
C MET A 12 5.75 -3.93 0.80
N ASP A 13 6.76 -3.61 -0.02
CA ASP A 13 6.69 -2.44 -0.88
C ASP A 13 5.43 -2.63 -1.75
N VAL A 14 4.36 -1.90 -1.47
CA VAL A 14 3.13 -1.90 -2.27
C VAL A 14 3.41 -1.25 -3.62
N LEU A 15 4.33 -0.28 -3.63
CA LEU A 15 4.74 0.42 -4.83
C LEU A 15 6.05 -0.12 -5.39
N ARG A 16 6.06 -0.40 -6.70
CA ARG A 16 7.32 -0.67 -7.41
C ARG A 16 8.11 0.62 -7.55
N LYS A 17 9.18 0.73 -6.76
CA LYS A 17 10.09 1.89 -6.70
C LYS A 17 10.53 2.40 -8.08
N LYS A 18 10.81 1.48 -9.01
CA LYS A 18 11.22 1.81 -10.39
C LYS A 18 10.15 2.63 -11.13
N GLN A 19 8.89 2.18 -11.08
CA GLN A 19 7.78 2.85 -11.76
C GLN A 19 7.52 4.24 -11.16
N ALA A 20 7.55 4.36 -9.84
CA ALA A 20 7.38 5.64 -9.17
C ALA A 20 8.47 6.66 -9.57
N LYS A 21 9.73 6.20 -9.69
CA LYS A 21 10.84 7.04 -10.18
C LYS A 21 10.70 7.40 -11.66
N GLU A 22 10.23 6.49 -12.50
CA GLU A 22 9.99 6.74 -13.93
C GLU A 22 8.89 7.79 -14.14
N ILE A 23 7.78 7.69 -13.40
CA ILE A 23 6.69 8.68 -13.44
C ILE A 23 7.20 10.07 -13.04
N ALA A 24 7.92 10.18 -11.91
CA ALA A 24 8.47 11.45 -11.49
C ALA A 24 9.47 12.04 -12.49
N LYS A 25 10.31 11.19 -13.09
CA LYS A 25 11.24 11.61 -14.15
C LYS A 25 10.49 12.14 -15.38
N GLY A 26 9.38 11.50 -15.76
CA GLY A 26 8.49 12.00 -16.83
C GLY A 26 7.89 13.37 -16.52
N LEU A 27 7.71 13.70 -15.25
CA LEU A 27 7.28 15.02 -14.78
C LEU A 27 8.44 16.00 -14.54
N GLY A 28 9.67 15.66 -14.95
CA GLY A 28 10.87 16.49 -14.72
C GLY A 28 11.31 16.56 -13.26
N MET A 29 10.78 15.71 -12.39
CA MET A 29 11.06 15.68 -10.96
C MET A 29 11.94 14.50 -10.56
N ARG A 30 12.63 14.63 -9.42
CA ARG A 30 13.33 13.52 -8.77
C ARG A 30 12.45 12.94 -7.67
N PHE A 31 12.42 11.61 -7.58
CA PHE A 31 11.68 10.92 -6.53
C PHE A 31 12.65 10.21 -5.58
N PRO A 32 13.02 10.84 -4.45
CA PRO A 32 13.94 10.24 -3.50
C PRO A 32 13.31 9.03 -2.80
N ASP A 33 14.14 8.11 -2.34
CA ASP A 33 13.66 6.87 -1.70
C ASP A 33 12.85 7.11 -0.42
N SER A 34 13.11 8.22 0.28
CA SER A 34 12.30 8.65 1.43
C SER A 34 10.88 9.05 1.04
N ALA A 35 10.69 9.72 -0.09
CA ALA A 35 9.37 10.08 -0.62
C ALA A 35 8.61 8.82 -1.07
N ILE A 36 9.30 7.86 -1.68
CA ILE A 36 8.73 6.56 -2.05
C ILE A 36 8.26 5.82 -0.79
N ALA A 37 9.08 5.78 0.26
CA ALA A 37 8.70 5.14 1.52
C ALA A 37 7.52 5.83 2.20
N ALA A 38 7.42 7.16 2.12
CA ALA A 38 6.28 7.91 2.65
C ALA A 38 5.00 7.63 1.86
N LEU A 39 5.09 7.59 0.53
CA LEU A 39 3.96 7.25 -0.33
C LEU A 39 3.49 5.81 -0.09
N ASP A 40 4.43 4.87 0.03
CA ASP A 40 4.14 3.46 0.32
C ASP A 40 3.34 3.28 1.63
N LYS A 41 3.75 3.99 2.69
CA LYS A 41 3.00 4.03 3.95
C LYS A 41 1.57 4.52 3.77
N LYS A 42 1.37 5.63 3.04
CA LYS A 42 0.03 6.18 2.77
C LYS A 42 -0.84 5.19 2.01
N VAL A 43 -0.29 4.50 1.01
CA VAL A 43 -1.05 3.49 0.24
C VAL A 43 -1.45 2.32 1.14
N VAL A 44 -0.58 1.86 2.02
CA VAL A 44 -0.91 0.82 3.01
C VAL A 44 -2.03 1.25 3.94
N GLU A 45 -2.02 2.50 4.41
CA GLU A 45 -3.08 3.07 5.25
C GLU A 45 -4.43 3.11 4.50
N LEU A 46 -4.43 3.59 3.27
CA LEU A 46 -5.63 3.61 2.41
C LEU A 46 -6.20 2.20 2.19
N ILE A 47 -5.35 1.21 1.90
CA ILE A 47 -5.81 -0.19 1.72
C ILE A 47 -6.40 -0.74 3.03
N LYS A 48 -5.83 -0.40 4.20
CA LYS A 48 -6.38 -0.81 5.50
C LYS A 48 -7.75 -0.18 5.76
N GLU A 49 -7.91 1.09 5.46
CA GLU A 49 -9.19 1.79 5.58
C GLU A 49 -10.24 1.18 4.65
N ALA A 50 -9.90 0.96 3.38
CA ALA A 50 -10.77 0.31 2.41
C ALA A 50 -11.16 -1.11 2.85
N ALA A 51 -10.20 -1.89 3.37
CA ALA A 51 -10.48 -3.21 3.94
C ALA A 51 -11.43 -3.15 5.14
N ASN A 52 -11.30 -2.13 5.99
CA ASN A 52 -12.20 -1.94 7.14
C ASN A 52 -13.62 -1.57 6.68
N ARG A 53 -13.77 -0.71 5.67
CA ARG A 53 -15.08 -0.38 5.07
C ARG A 53 -15.73 -1.59 4.41
N ALA A 54 -14.96 -2.37 3.64
CA ALA A 54 -15.43 -3.60 3.04
C ALA A 54 -15.93 -4.59 4.10
N LYS A 55 -15.17 -4.76 5.20
CA LYS A 55 -15.56 -5.59 6.35
C LYS A 55 -16.82 -5.07 7.05
N ALA A 56 -16.95 -3.76 7.23
CA ALA A 56 -18.15 -3.14 7.81
C ALA A 56 -19.39 -3.47 6.96
N ASN A 57 -19.23 -3.51 5.64
CA ASN A 57 -20.25 -3.93 4.68
C ASN A 57 -20.37 -5.46 4.54
N LYS A 58 -19.74 -6.26 5.41
CA LYS A 58 -19.69 -7.74 5.39
C LYS A 58 -19.11 -8.34 4.10
N ARG A 59 -18.36 -7.55 3.33
CA ARG A 59 -17.69 -7.98 2.10
C ARG A 59 -16.29 -8.50 2.39
N LYS A 60 -15.86 -9.48 1.59
CA LYS A 60 -14.49 -10.03 1.61
C LYS A 60 -13.61 -9.48 0.48
N THR A 61 -14.18 -8.67 -0.39
CA THR A 61 -13.52 -8.08 -1.55
C THR A 61 -13.51 -6.57 -1.38
N ILE A 62 -12.34 -5.95 -1.51
CA ILE A 62 -12.21 -4.50 -1.58
C ILE A 62 -12.59 -4.08 -3.00
N THR A 63 -13.48 -3.10 -3.10
CA THR A 63 -13.98 -2.56 -4.38
C THR A 63 -13.60 -1.10 -4.53
N GLU A 64 -13.79 -0.53 -5.71
CA GLU A 64 -13.56 0.88 -5.99
C GLU A 64 -14.30 1.82 -5.01
N TYR A 65 -15.47 1.41 -4.52
CA TYR A 65 -16.28 2.19 -3.57
C TYR A 65 -15.70 2.25 -2.14
N ASP A 66 -14.69 1.43 -1.82
CA ASP A 66 -14.08 1.40 -0.49
C ASP A 66 -12.91 2.38 -0.35
N PHE A 67 -12.32 2.85 -1.44
CA PHE A 67 -11.19 3.77 -1.44
C PHE A 67 -11.61 5.23 -1.22
#